data_AF-V4ZZK9-F1
#
_entry.id   AF-V4ZZK9-F1
#
_cell.length_a   1.000
_cell.length_b   1.000
_cell.length_c   1.000
_cell.angle_alpha   90.00
_cell.angle_beta   90.00
_cell.angle_gamma   90.00
#
_symmetry.space_group_name_H-M   'P 1'
#
loop_
_entity.id
_entity.type
_entity.pdbx_description
1 polymer ?
#
loop_
_entity_poly.entity_id
_entity_poly.type
_entity_poly.pdbx_seq_one_letter_code
_entity_poly.pdbx_strand_id
1 'polypeptide(L)' 'MTVGGTGDVLAGVVGALLTTREPRPAAACGAYLTGRAGDLAFEETGNSLVATDVIERLPEAFEHE' A
#
# COMPACT_ATOMS: atom_id res chain seq x y z
N MET A 1 6.19 2.44 -8.12
CA MET A 1 6.59 3.34 -7.01
C MET A 1 8.07 3.17 -6.71
N THR A 2 8.89 4.22 -6.72
CA THR A 2 10.33 4.12 -6.41
C THR A 2 10.80 5.20 -5.43
N VAL A 3 9.93 5.64 -4.52
CA VAL A 3 10.28 6.68 -3.53
C VAL A 3 10.63 6.08 -2.17
N GLY A 4 11.50 6.76 -1.44
CA GLY A 4 11.91 6.36 -0.09
C GLY A 4 10.69 6.28 0.85
N GLY A 5 10.66 5.27 1.70
CA GLY A 5 9.58 5.03 2.67
C GLY A 5 8.44 4.13 2.18
N THR A 6 8.32 3.87 0.87
CA THR A 6 7.27 2.96 0.36
C THR A 6 7.43 1.51 0.83
N GLY A 7 8.66 1.07 1.10
CA GLY A 7 8.94 -0.22 1.73
C GLY A 7 8.44 -0.29 3.18
N ASP A 8 8.52 0.82 3.92
CA ASP A 8 7.99 0.90 5.30
C ASP A 8 6.46 0.85 5.30
N VAL A 9 5.81 1.50 4.33
CA VAL A 9 4.36 1.39 4.11
C VAL A 9 3.96 -0.06 3.84
N LEU A 10 4.64 -0.73 2.90
CA LEU A 10 4.39 -2.14 2.59
C LEU A 10 4.55 -3.03 3.83
N ALA A 11 5.64 -2.84 4.60
CA ALA A 11 5.89 -3.60 5.82
C ALA A 11 4.78 -3.40 6.86
N GLY A 12 4.30 -2.16 7.03
CA GLY A 12 3.18 -1.83 7.92
C GLY A 12 1.87 -2.49 7.49
N VAL A 13 1.52 -2.42 6.20
CA VAL A 13 0.31 -3.04 5.64
C VAL A 13 0.34 -4.56 5.81
N VAL A 14 1.45 -5.21 5.42
CA VAL A 14 1.60 -6.67 5.60
C VAL A 14 1.56 -7.05 7.08
N GLY A 15 2.24 -6.28 7.95
CA GLY A 15 2.21 -6.46 9.39
C GLY A 15 0.81 -6.39 9.99
N ALA A 16 -0.02 -5.43 9.53
CA ALA A 16 -1.42 -5.33 9.93
C ALA A 16 -2.24 -6.53 9.45
N LEU A 17 -2.10 -6.93 8.19
CA LEU A 17 -2.83 -8.08 7.63
C LEU A 17 -2.47 -9.41 8.29
N LEU A 18 -1.21 -9.59 8.70
CA LEU A 18 -0.75 -10.77 9.44
C LEU A 18 -1.50 -10.99 10.77
N THR A 19 -2.12 -9.95 11.34
CA THR A 19 -2.89 -10.08 12.58
C THR A 19 -4.21 -10.83 12.38
N THR A 20 -4.70 -10.92 11.14
CA THR A 20 -6.01 -11.51 10.81
C THR A 20 -5.95 -12.56 9.70
N ARG A 21 -4.79 -12.73 9.04
CA ARG A 21 -4.61 -13.63 7.89
C ARG A 21 -3.34 -14.46 7.98
N GLU A 22 -3.37 -15.59 7.28
CA GLU A 22 -2.20 -16.45 7.10
C GLU A 22 -1.05 -15.70 6.40
N PRO A 23 0.23 -16.06 6.66
CA PRO A 23 1.37 -15.29 6.15
C PRO A 23 1.40 -15.09 4.64
N ARG A 24 1.05 -16.12 3.87
CA ARG A 24 1.09 -16.05 2.40
C ARG A 24 0.00 -15.11 1.85
N PRO A 25 -1.30 -15.25 2.22
CA PRO A 25 -2.32 -14.26 1.88
C PRO A 25 -2.00 -12.84 2.35
N ALA A 26 -1.51 -12.66 3.57
CA ALA A 26 -1.17 -11.33 4.09
C ALA A 26 -0.10 -10.63 3.25
N ALA A 27 0.95 -11.35 2.87
CA ALA A 27 2.00 -10.81 2.00
C ALA A 27 1.47 -10.48 0.59
N ALA A 28 0.65 -11.36 0.01
CA ALA A 28 0.09 -11.16 -1.33
C ALA A 28 -0.88 -9.97 -1.38
N CYS A 29 -1.85 -9.92 -0.47
CA CYS A 29 -2.78 -8.82 -0.32
C CYS A 29 -2.04 -7.52 -0.03
N GLY A 30 -1.10 -7.52 0.93
CA GLY A 30 -0.37 -6.30 1.29
C GLY A 30 0.46 -5.73 0.13
N ALA A 31 1.10 -6.58 -0.68
CA ALA A 31 1.79 -6.16 -1.89
C ALA A 31 0.83 -5.56 -2.93
N TYR A 32 -0.33 -6.20 -3.16
CA TYR A 32 -1.36 -5.72 -4.08
C TYR A 32 -1.95 -4.38 -3.65
N LEU A 33 -2.42 -4.29 -2.40
CA LEU A 33 -3.03 -3.12 -1.79
C LEU A 33 -2.09 -1.91 -1.80
N THR A 34 -0.84 -2.10 -1.39
CA THR A 34 0.16 -1.02 -1.42
C THR A 34 0.44 -0.55 -2.84
N GLY A 35 0.50 -1.49 -3.80
CA GLY A 35 0.62 -1.19 -5.22
C GLY A 35 -0.54 -0.33 -5.75
N ARG A 36 -1.77 -0.77 -5.48
CA ARG A 36 -3.01 -0.07 -5.86
C ARG A 36 -3.11 1.32 -5.26
N ALA A 37 -2.83 1.47 -3.96
CA ALA A 37 -2.78 2.77 -3.30
C ALA A 37 -1.73 3.69 -3.94
N GLY A 38 -0.59 3.13 -4.34
CA GLY A 38 0.45 3.82 -5.09
C GLY A 38 0.01 4.33 -6.44
N ASP A 39 -0.70 3.51 -7.22
CA ASP A 39 -1.23 3.90 -8.51
C ASP A 39 -2.27 5.02 -8.36
N LEU A 40 -3.18 4.91 -7.39
CA LEU A 40 -4.17 5.94 -7.06
C LEU A 40 -3.52 7.26 -6.63
N ALA A 41 -2.47 7.20 -5.79
CA ALA A 41 -1.74 8.39 -5.38
C ALA A 41 -1.02 9.05 -6.57
N PHE A 42 -0.47 8.23 -7.48
CA PHE A 42 0.26 8.72 -8.64
C PHE A 42 -0.64 9.45 -9.65
N GLU A 43 -1.92 9.08 -9.75
CA GLU A 43 -2.88 9.80 -10.61
C GLU A 43 -3.02 11.28 -10.23
N GLU A 44 -2.81 11.63 -8.96
CA GLU A 44 -2.93 13.01 -8.46
C GLU A 44 -1.58 13.73 -8.36
N THR A 45 -0.55 13.04 -7.86
CA THR A 45 0.74 13.67 -7.52
C THR A 45 1.82 13.44 -8.57
N GLY A 46 1.64 12.46 -9.46
CA GLY A 46 2.60 12.09 -10.50
C GLY A 46 4.00 11.86 -9.93
N ASN A 47 5.00 12.52 -10.51
CA ASN A 47 6.40 12.38 -10.08
C ASN A 47 6.70 13.04 -8.72
N SER A 48 5.76 13.77 -8.13
CA SER A 48 5.87 14.36 -6.79
C SER A 48 5.38 13.42 -5.69
N LEU A 49 4.99 12.18 -6.03
CA LEU A 49 4.53 11.17 -5.08
C LEU A 49 5.52 10.98 -3.92
N VAL A 50 5.00 11.01 -2.70
CA VAL A 50 5.72 10.64 -1.48
C VAL A 50 5.04 9.48 -0.78
N ALA A 51 5.74 8.82 0.16
CA ALA A 51 5.22 7.63 0.83
C ALA A 51 3.91 7.88 1.60
N THR A 52 3.70 9.08 2.13
CA THR A 52 2.47 9.44 2.85
C THR A 52 1.25 9.51 1.94
N ASP A 53 1.41 9.88 0.67
CA ASP A 53 0.30 9.88 -0.30
C ASP A 53 -0.24 8.46 -0.51
N VAL A 54 0.65 7.46 -0.48
CA VAL A 54 0.26 6.04 -0.54
C VAL A 54 -0.57 5.66 0.68
N ILE A 55 -0.19 6.14 1.88
CA ILE A 55 -0.96 5.88 3.12
C ILE A 55 -2.36 6.48 3.02
N GLU A 56 -2.48 7.70 2.49
CA GLU A 56 -3.76 8.38 2.32
C GLU A 56 -4.71 7.64 1.36
N ARG A 57 -4.17 6.85 0.42
CA ARG A 57 -4.94 6.06 -0.55
C ARG A 57 -5.18 4.61 -0.19
N LEU A 58 -4.71 4.17 0.98
CA LEU A 58 -4.96 2.81 1.45
C LEU A 58 -6.47 2.53 1.59
N PRO A 59 -7.32 3.40 2.18
CA PRO A 59 -8.75 3.13 2.30
C PRO A 59 -9.41 2.77 0.97
N GLU A 60 -9.16 3.55 -0.08
CA GLU A 60 -9.69 3.32 -1.43
C GLU A 60 -9.09 2.05 -2.06
N ALA A 61 -7.84 1.71 -1.75
CA ALA A 61 -7.25 0.46 -2.19
C ALA A 61 -7.90 -0.77 -1.55
N PHE A 62 -8.43 -0.64 -0.33
CA PHE A 62 -9.20 -1.68 0.38
C PHE A 62 -10.66 -1.77 -0.07
N GLU A 63 -11.20 -0.74 -0.73
CA GLU A 63 -12.53 -0.85 -1.33
C GLU A 63 -12.48 -1.96 -2.39
N HIS A 64 -13.23 -3.04 -2.15
CA HIS A 64 -13.30 -4.28 -2.93
C HIS A 64 -12.33 -5.43 -2.58
N GLU A 65 -11.61 -5.38 -1.44
CA GLU A 65 -10.96 -6.58 -0.84
C GLU A 65 -11.91 -7.51 -0.06
#